data_AF-A0A258BPE3-F1
#
_entry.id   AF-A0A258BPE3-F1
#
_cell.length_a   1.000
_cell.length_b   1.000
_cell.length_c   1.000
_cell.angle_alpha   90.00
_cell.angle_beta   90.00
_cell.angle_gamma   90.00
#
_symmetry.space_group_name_H-M   'P 1'
#
loop_
_entity.id
_entity.type
_entity.pdbx_description
1 polymer ?
#
loop_
_entity_poly.entity_id
_entity_poly.type
_entity_poly.pdbx_seq_one_letter_code
_entity_poly.pdbx_strand_id
1 'polypeptide(L)'
;MNDFVSGLLADAAERAGCYFDAEIVPLADGWPRALQDAAASRGIHRVATAHLPEGPARDEIKARWPGSLSLREIVRPYDRAVWPHAKAGFFGLKKEIPRLMKALLPADSE
;
A
#
# COMPACT_ATOMS: atom_id res chain seq x y z
N MET A 1 19.24 -1.59 -11.42
CA MET A 1 18.90 -1.41 -9.99
C MET A 1 20.19 -1.54 -9.20
N ASN A 2 20.47 -0.67 -8.22
CA ASN A 2 21.69 -0.79 -7.41
C ASN A 2 21.48 -1.78 -6.24
N ASP A 3 22.58 -2.28 -5.67
CA ASP A 3 22.54 -3.30 -4.63
C ASP A 3 21.74 -2.88 -3.39
N PHE A 4 21.74 -1.58 -3.08
CA PHE A 4 20.98 -1.02 -1.97
C PHE A 4 19.47 -1.18 -2.16
N VAL A 5 18.93 -0.80 -3.32
CA VAL A 5 17.49 -0.91 -3.61
C VAL A 5 17.06 -2.38 -3.64
N SER A 6 17.85 -3.25 -4.27
CA SER A 6 17.58 -4.69 -4.29
C SER A 6 17.54 -5.28 -2.88
N GLY A 7 18.48 -4.88 -2.01
CA GLY A 7 18.52 -5.30 -0.61
C GLY A 7 17.30 -4.82 0.20
N LEU A 8 16.86 -3.57 0.01
CA LEU A 8 15.66 -3.06 0.67
C LEU A 8 14.39 -3.80 0.24
N LEU A 9 14.27 -4.13 -1.04
CA LEU A 9 13.12 -4.90 -1.55
C LEU A 9 13.11 -6.31 -0.97
N ALA A 10 14.27 -6.96 -0.85
CA ALA A 10 14.39 -8.28 -0.25
C ALA A 10 14.02 -8.28 1.24
N ASP A 11 14.56 -7.35 2.05
CA ASP A 11 14.23 -7.24 3.48
C ASP A 11 12.74 -6.94 3.69
N ALA A 12 12.16 -6.02 2.90
CA ALA A 12 10.74 -5.70 2.99
C ALA A 12 9.85 -6.90 2.64
N ALA A 13 10.22 -7.66 1.60
CA ALA A 13 9.49 -8.87 1.19
C ALA A 13 9.59 -9.96 2.25
N GLU A 14 10.78 -10.19 2.83
CA GLU A 14 10.99 -11.17 3.90
C GLU A 14 10.13 -10.87 5.13
N ARG A 15 10.15 -9.62 5.61
CA ARG A 15 9.31 -9.19 6.74
C ARG A 15 7.82 -9.37 6.45
N ALA A 16 7.38 -9.04 5.23
CA ALA A 16 6.00 -9.22 4.82
C ALA A 16 5.61 -10.71 4.77
N GLY A 17 6.47 -11.56 4.20
CA GLY A 17 6.28 -13.01 4.15
C GLY A 17 6.13 -13.61 5.54
N CYS A 18 7.01 -13.23 6.48
CA CYS A 18 6.92 -13.64 7.87
C CYS A 18 5.63 -13.14 8.57
N TYR A 19 5.23 -11.89 8.33
CA TYR A 19 4.06 -11.31 9.00
C TYR A 19 2.73 -11.91 8.51
N PHE A 20 2.62 -12.18 7.21
CA PHE A 20 1.40 -12.70 6.59
C PHE A 20 1.38 -14.23 6.47
N ASP A 21 2.44 -14.92 6.86
CA ASP A 21 2.64 -16.36 6.62
C ASP A 21 2.37 -16.72 5.15
N ALA A 22 3.05 -16.01 4.25
CA ALA A 22 2.79 -16.05 2.82
C ALA A 22 4.07 -16.27 1.99
N GLU A 23 3.91 -16.99 0.87
CA GLU A 23 4.94 -17.17 -0.15
C GLU A 23 5.34 -15.81 -0.75
N ILE A 24 6.65 -15.58 -0.88
CA ILE A 24 7.21 -14.41 -1.57
C ILE A 24 7.43 -14.78 -3.03
N VAL A 25 6.76 -14.06 -3.94
CA VAL A 25 6.91 -14.24 -5.39
C VAL A 25 7.54 -12.99 -5.99
N PRO A 26 8.84 -13.00 -6.35
CA PRO A 26 9.49 -11.88 -7.01
C PRO A 26 8.96 -11.73 -8.44
N LEU A 27 8.71 -10.49 -8.86
CA LEU A 27 8.26 -10.16 -10.22
C LEU A 27 9.40 -9.52 -11.01
N ALA A 28 9.64 -10.00 -12.23
CA ALA A 28 10.67 -9.48 -13.14
C ALA A 28 10.23 -8.16 -13.83
N ASP A 29 11.07 -7.55 -14.67
CA ASP A 29 10.78 -6.30 -15.41
C ASP A 29 9.49 -6.36 -16.27
N GLY A 30 9.08 -7.57 -16.64
CA GLY A 30 7.78 -7.91 -17.25
C GLY A 30 6.64 -8.14 -16.24
N TRP A 31 6.68 -7.48 -15.08
CA TRP A 31 5.85 -7.78 -13.92
C TRP A 31 4.34 -7.89 -14.18
N PRO A 32 3.69 -7.16 -15.11
CA PRO A 32 2.25 -7.28 -15.30
C PRO A 32 1.83 -8.69 -15.74
N ARG A 33 2.60 -9.27 -16.68
CA ARG A 33 2.35 -10.63 -17.17
C ARG A 33 2.73 -11.66 -16.12
N ALA A 34 3.88 -11.47 -15.46
CA ALA A 34 4.31 -12.36 -14.38
C ALA A 34 3.29 -12.39 -13.22
N LEU A 35 2.74 -11.25 -12.86
CA LEU A 35 1.68 -11.13 -11.85
C LEU A 35 0.39 -11.82 -12.31
N GLN A 36 -0.02 -11.62 -13.56
CA GLN A 36 -1.19 -12.27 -14.13
C GLN A 36 -1.05 -13.80 -14.12
N ASP A 37 0.09 -14.33 -14.56
CA ASP A 37 0.36 -15.78 -14.62
C ASP A 37 0.43 -16.38 -13.19
N ALA A 38 1.07 -15.68 -12.25
CA ALA A 38 1.15 -16.08 -10.86
C ALA A 38 -0.22 -16.08 -10.16
N ALA A 39 -1.07 -15.10 -10.47
CA ALA A 39 -2.42 -15.00 -9.93
C ALA A 39 -3.35 -16.07 -10.54
N ALA A 40 -3.28 -16.29 -11.86
CA ALA A 40 -4.10 -17.27 -12.56
C ALA A 40 -3.83 -18.70 -12.07
N SER A 41 -2.55 -19.06 -11.88
CA SER A 41 -2.17 -20.39 -11.33
C SER A 41 -2.66 -20.64 -9.90
N ARG A 42 -3.00 -19.57 -9.16
CA ARG A 42 -3.50 -19.62 -7.77
C ARG A 42 -4.99 -19.30 -7.63
N GLY A 43 -5.71 -19.05 -8.73
CA GLY A 43 -7.12 -18.63 -8.69
C GLY A 43 -7.34 -17.26 -8.03
N ILE A 44 -6.33 -16.39 -8.06
CA ILE A 44 -6.40 -15.04 -7.48
C ILE A 44 -6.97 -14.07 -8.52
N HIS A 45 -7.97 -13.29 -8.11
CA HIS A 45 -8.61 -12.26 -8.95
C HIS A 45 -8.45 -10.84 -8.42
N ARG A 46 -7.92 -10.69 -7.20
CA ARG A 46 -7.78 -9.40 -6.51
C ARG A 46 -6.44 -9.32 -5.83
N VAL A 47 -5.76 -8.19 -6.01
CA VAL A 47 -4.50 -7.87 -5.36
C VAL A 47 -4.72 -6.67 -4.46
N ALA A 48 -4.29 -6.78 -3.20
CA ALA A 48 -4.30 -5.68 -2.27
C ALA A 48 -2.90 -5.05 -2.15
N THR A 49 -2.84 -3.73 -2.04
CA THR A 49 -1.61 -2.97 -1.78
C THR A 49 -1.90 -1.84 -0.79
N ALA A 50 -0.87 -1.34 -0.10
CA ALA A 50 -0.98 -0.05 0.57
C ALA A 50 -1.33 1.05 -0.45
N HIS A 51 -2.01 2.09 0.00
CA HIS A 51 -2.33 3.26 -0.83
C HIS A 51 -1.09 3.79 -1.55
N LEU A 52 -1.21 3.95 -2.87
CA LEU A 52 -0.11 4.46 -3.69
C LEU A 52 -0.11 5.99 -3.59
N PRO A 53 0.98 6.66 -3.19
CA PRO A 53 1.02 8.12 -3.27
C PRO A 53 0.96 8.57 -4.73
N GLU A 54 0.48 9.79 -4.99
CA GLU A 54 0.58 10.39 -6.32
C GLU A 54 2.06 10.51 -6.74
N GLY A 55 2.35 10.18 -8.00
CA GLY A 55 3.70 10.17 -8.55
C GLY A 55 4.04 8.90 -9.34
N PRO A 56 5.33 8.72 -9.69
CA PRO A 56 5.76 7.75 -10.71
C PRO A 56 5.33 6.30 -10.44
N ALA A 57 5.33 5.87 -9.18
CA ALA A 57 4.92 4.52 -8.81
C ALA A 57 3.43 4.28 -9.09
N ARG A 58 2.57 5.26 -8.76
CA ARG A 58 1.13 5.19 -9.06
C ARG A 58 0.89 5.24 -10.57
N ASP A 59 1.62 6.08 -11.29
CA ASP A 59 1.48 6.22 -12.74
C ASP A 59 1.84 4.93 -13.46
N GLU A 60 2.94 4.29 -13.06
CA GLU A 60 3.39 3.01 -13.60
C GLU A 60 2.37 1.89 -13.36
N ILE A 61 1.85 1.80 -12.13
CA ILE A 61 0.80 0.84 -11.78
C ILE A 61 -0.46 1.11 -12.63
N LYS A 62 -0.94 2.34 -12.71
CA LYS A 62 -2.12 2.69 -13.51
C LYS A 62 -1.94 2.35 -15.00
N ALA A 63 -0.75 2.60 -15.55
CA ALA A 63 -0.47 2.40 -16.97
C ALA A 63 -0.36 0.92 -17.36
N ARG A 64 0.16 0.07 -16.47
CA ARG A 64 0.53 -1.31 -16.81
C ARG A 64 -0.24 -2.38 -16.05
N TRP A 65 -1.18 -2.02 -15.17
CA TRP A 65 -1.94 -3.00 -14.39
C TRP A 65 -2.68 -4.00 -15.29
N PRO A 66 -2.57 -5.31 -15.03
CA PRO A 66 -3.28 -6.32 -15.82
C PRO A 66 -4.79 -6.21 -15.58
N GLY A 67 -5.56 -5.98 -16.65
CA GLY A 67 -7.02 -5.81 -16.57
C GLY A 67 -7.80 -7.03 -16.07
N SER A 68 -7.16 -8.21 -16.00
CA SER A 68 -7.72 -9.44 -15.43
C SER A 68 -7.72 -9.48 -13.89
N LEU A 69 -7.00 -8.56 -13.24
CA LEU A 69 -6.92 -8.47 -11.78
C LEU A 69 -7.53 -7.16 -11.30
N SER A 70 -8.29 -7.21 -10.20
CA SER A 70 -8.69 -5.97 -9.53
C SER A 70 -7.62 -5.52 -8.53
N LEU A 71 -7.23 -4.25 -8.58
CA LEU A 71 -6.36 -3.63 -7.57
C LEU A 71 -7.19 -3.04 -6.44
N ARG A 72 -6.85 -3.38 -5.19
CA ARG A 72 -7.44 -2.79 -3.99
C ARG A 72 -6.38 -2.06 -3.18
N GLU A 73 -6.48 -0.73 -3.15
CA GLU A 73 -5.65 0.09 -2.27
C GLU A 73 -6.24 0.10 -0.85
N ILE A 74 -5.43 -0.29 0.13
CA ILE A 74 -5.73 -0.25 1.56
C ILE A 74 -5.20 1.06 2.13
N VAL A 75 -6.11 1.86 2.69
CA VAL A 75 -5.80 3.10 3.39
C VAL A 75 -6.04 2.87 4.87
N ARG A 76 -5.07 3.22 5.72
CA ARG A 76 -5.20 3.08 7.17
C ARG A 76 -6.32 4.00 7.68
N PRO A 77 -7.09 3.62 8.72
CA PRO A 77 -8.17 4.46 9.23
C PRO A 77 -7.73 5.87 9.61
N TYR A 78 -6.56 5.99 10.27
CA TYR A 78 -6.03 7.30 10.65
C TYR A 78 -5.64 8.15 9.43
N ASP A 79 -5.03 7.56 8.39
CA ASP A 79 -4.66 8.26 7.16
C ASP A 79 -5.92 8.82 6.47
N ARG A 80 -6.96 8.00 6.36
CA ARG A 80 -8.26 8.40 5.80
C ARG A 80 -8.88 9.57 6.56
N ALA A 81 -8.74 9.59 7.89
CA ALA A 81 -9.27 10.66 8.73
C ALA A 81 -8.42 11.94 8.67
N VAL A 82 -7.09 11.82 8.58
CA VAL A 82 -6.14 12.94 8.65
C VAL A 82 -5.97 13.65 7.31
N TRP A 83 -5.82 12.91 6.20
CA TRP A 83 -5.49 13.48 4.89
C TRP A 83 -6.44 14.60 4.41
N PRO A 84 -7.78 14.55 4.63
CA PRO A 84 -8.67 15.65 4.27
C PRO A 84 -8.33 17.00 4.92
N HIS A 85 -7.58 17.00 6.03
CA HIS A 85 -7.17 18.19 6.78
C HIS A 85 -5.72 18.62 6.50
N ALA A 86 -4.93 17.76 5.83
CA ALA A 86 -3.51 18.00 5.54
C ALA A 86 -3.29 18.73 4.19
N LYS A 87 -4.08 19.78 3.90
CA LYS A 87 -4.11 20.43 2.57
C LYS A 87 -3.14 21.60 2.39
N ALA A 88 -2.77 22.29 3.46
CA ALA A 88 -2.03 23.56 3.41
C ALA A 88 -0.88 23.61 4.44
N GLY A 89 -0.24 22.46 4.67
CA GLY A 89 0.81 22.30 5.67
C GLY A 89 0.27 22.08 7.11
N PHE A 90 1.19 22.21 8.08
CA PHE A 90 0.96 21.74 9.46
C PHE A 90 -0.10 22.55 10.23
N PHE A 91 -0.16 23.87 10.09
CA PHE A 91 -1.02 24.71 10.94
C PHE A 91 -2.52 24.45 10.74
N GLY A 92 -2.95 24.11 9.53
CA GLY A 92 -4.33 23.70 9.25
C GLY A 92 -4.67 22.39 9.96
N LEU A 93 -3.82 21.39 9.79
CA LEU A 93 -3.98 20.09 10.45
C LEU A 93 -3.94 20.22 11.98
N LYS A 94 -3.04 21.04 12.54
CA LYS A 94 -2.87 21.25 13.98
C LYS A 94 -4.19 21.59 14.68
N LYS A 95 -5.05 22.39 14.03
CA LYS A 95 -6.37 22.77 14.58
C LYS A 95 -7.34 21.58 14.69
N GLU A 96 -7.20 20.60 13.79
CA GLU A 96 -8.06 19.42 13.71
C GLU A 96 -7.58 18.25 14.58
N ILE A 97 -6.29 18.21 14.95
CA ILE A 97 -5.68 17.12 15.74
C ILE A 97 -6.53 16.76 16.98
N PRO A 98 -6.96 17.70 17.85
CA PRO A 98 -7.73 17.34 19.04
C PRO A 98 -9.03 16.60 18.73
N ARG A 99 -9.73 16.98 17.65
CA ARG A 99 -10.97 16.32 17.20
C ARG A 99 -10.67 14.95 16.60
N LEU A 100 -9.62 14.85 15.77
CA LEU A 100 -9.20 13.61 15.13
C LEU A 100 -8.75 12.57 16.16
N MET A 101 -7.99 12.98 17.19
CA MET A 101 -7.56 12.06 18.25
C MET A 101 -8.75 11.46 19.01
N LYS A 102 -9.74 12.28 19.38
CA LYS A 102 -10.97 11.77 20.03
C LYS A 102 -11.76 10.79 19.18
N ALA A 103 -11.71 10.94 17.85
CA ALA A 103 -12.43 10.07 16.93
C ALA A 103 -11.67 8.76 16.59
N LEU A 104 -10.34 8.75 16.75
CA LEU A 104 -9.48 7.64 16.35
C LEU A 104 -8.99 6.79 17.51
N LEU A 105 -8.92 7.36 18.71
CA LEU A 105 -8.60 6.61 19.92
C LEU A 105 -9.85 5.89 20.43
N PRO A 106 -9.71 4.65 20.93
CA PRO A 106 -10.80 4.02 21.67
C PRO A 106 -11.22 4.94 22.83
N ALA A 107 -12.51 4.95 23.16
CA ALA A 107 -12.95 5.57 24.41
C ALA A 107 -12.22 4.88 25.57
N ASP A 108 -11.75 5.66 26.54
CA ASP A 108 -11.14 5.13 27.75
C ASP A 108 -12.07 4.05 28.31
N SER A 109 -11.59 2.81 28.37
CA SER A 109 -12.31 1.73 29.03
C SER A 109 -12.14 1.97 30.52
N GLU A 110 -13.17 2.53 31.16
CA GLU A 110 -13.31 2.56 32.62
C GLU A 110 -13.38 1.15 33.21
#